data_AF-A0A9E3GBW4-F1
#
_entry.id   AF-A0A9E3GBW4-F1
#
_cell.length_a   1.000
_cell.length_b   1.000
_cell.length_c   1.000
_cell.angle_alpha   90.00
_cell.angle_beta   90.00
_cell.angle_gamma   90.00
#
_symmetry.space_group_name_H-M   'P 1'
#
loop_
_entity.id
_entity.type
_entity.pdbx_description
1 polymer ?
#
loop_
_entity_poly.entity_id
_entity_poly.type
_entity_poly.pdbx_seq_one_letter_code
_entity_poly.pdbx_strand_id
1 'polypeptide(L)' 'MTIEHGHARCPRCMAWAEYRFLDHGDNKLEYEVQCGACGNIHSEVNVLATPNAAAA' A
#
# COMPACT_ATOMS: atom_id res chain seq x y z
N MET A 1 -1.57 8.54 7.01
CA MET A 1 -1.49 7.73 8.25
C MET A 1 -1.37 6.26 7.86
N THR A 2 -0.54 5.45 8.53
CA THR A 2 -0.54 3.99 8.27
C THR A 2 -1.82 3.38 8.81
N ILE A 3 -2.57 2.69 7.95
CA ILE A 3 -3.84 2.04 8.33
C ILE A 3 -3.74 0.52 8.42
N GLU A 4 -2.85 -0.09 7.63
CA GLU A 4 -2.52 -1.51 7.69
C GLU A 4 -1.03 -1.69 7.41
N HIS A 5 -0.40 -2.70 8.03
CA HIS A 5 0.96 -3.10 7.72
C HIS A 5 1.11 -4.62 7.84
N GLY A 6 2.10 -5.16 7.15
CA GLY A 6 2.38 -6.59 7.18
C GLY A 6 3.66 -6.94 6.42
N HIS A 7 3.75 -8.20 5.98
CA HIS A 7 4.90 -8.69 5.25
C HIS A 7 4.50 -9.15 3.86
N ALA A 8 5.30 -8.78 2.87
CA ALA A 8 5.16 -9.19 1.48
C ALA A 8 6.51 -9.57 0.89
N ARG A 9 6.51 -10.07 -0.34
CA ARG A 9 7.73 -10.31 -1.10
C ARG A 9 8.13 -9.05 -1.87
N CYS A 10 9.40 -8.69 -1.78
CA CYS A 10 9.94 -7.59 -2.57
C CYS A 10 9.80 -7.91 -4.07
N PRO A 11 9.17 -7.05 -4.89
CA PRO A 11 8.97 -7.31 -6.31
C PRO A 11 10.28 -7.34 -7.11
N ARG A 12 11.40 -6.84 -6.55
CA ARG A 12 12.72 -6.88 -7.22
C ARG A 12 13.57 -8.10 -6.88
N CYS A 13 13.73 -8.43 -5.61
CA CYS A 13 14.67 -9.49 -5.17
C CYS A 13 13.97 -10.68 -4.53
N MET A 14 12.65 -10.63 -4.38
CA MET A 14 11.84 -11.66 -3.72
C MET A 14 12.25 -11.94 -2.26
N ALA A 15 13.05 -11.10 -1.61
CA ALA A 15 13.25 -11.18 -0.16
C ALA A 15 11.96 -10.81 0.59
N TRP A 16 11.86 -11.22 1.86
CA TRP A 16 10.83 -10.70 2.75
C TRP A 16 11.04 -9.20 2.97
N ALA A 17 9.94 -8.45 2.88
CA ALA A 17 9.90 -7.01 3.02
C ALA A 17 8.64 -6.62 3.81
N GLU A 18 8.70 -5.48 4.48
CA GLU A 18 7.53 -4.91 5.12
C GLU A 18 6.70 -4.16 4.07
N TYR A 19 5.38 -4.29 4.16
CA TYR A 19 4.45 -3.45 3.43
C TYR A 19 3.59 -2.63 4.38
N ARG A 20 3.09 -1.50 3.90
CA ARG A 20 2.14 -0.65 4.60
C ARG A 20 1.14 -0.05 3.63
N PHE A 21 -0.10 0.05 4.09
CA PHE A 21 -1.12 0.89 3.48
C PHE A 21 -1.15 2.24 4.18
N LEU A 22 -0.98 3.30 3.40
CA LEU A 22 -0.99 4.69 3.86
C LEU A 22 -2.27 5.37 3.35
N ASP A 23 -3.11 5.82 4.27
CA ASP A 23 -4.21 6.73 3.97
C ASP A 23 -3.65 8.15 3.80
N HIS A 24 -3.92 8.75 2.63
CA HIS A 24 -3.51 10.11 2.27
C HIS A 24 -4.66 11.12 2.33
N GLY A 25 -5.84 10.71 2.80
CA GLY A 25 -7.08 11.49 2.65
C GLY A 25 -7.59 11.51 1.20
N ASP A 26 -8.68 12.26 0.96
CA ASP A 26 -9.28 12.44 -0.37
C ASP A 26 -9.57 11.13 -1.12
N ASN A 27 -9.94 10.07 -0.39
CA ASN A 27 -10.13 8.71 -0.92
C ASN A 27 -8.87 8.13 -1.61
N LYS A 28 -7.67 8.52 -1.18
CA LYS A 28 -6.41 8.00 -1.71
C LYS A 28 -5.77 7.05 -0.71
N LEU A 29 -5.45 5.86 -1.20
CA LEU A 29 -4.74 4.83 -0.47
C LEU A 29 -3.47 4.46 -1.21
N GLU A 30 -2.33 4.53 -0.53
CA GLU A 30 -1.05 4.08 -1.08
C GLU A 30 -0.67 2.73 -0.48
N TYR A 31 -0.32 1.78 -1.35
CA TYR A 31 0.37 0.55 -0.98
C TYR A 31 1.86 0.74 -1.17
N GLU A 32 2.64 0.60 -0.09
CA GLU A 32 4.09 0.76 -0.13
C GLU A 32 4.79 -0.49 0.40
N VAL A 33 5.83 -0.97 -0.28
CA VAL A 33 6.70 -2.07 0.14
C VAL A 33 8.14 -1.55 0.25
N GLN A 34 8.73 -1.69 1.44
CA GLN A 34 10.14 -1.34 1.69
C GLN A 34 10.97 -2.59 1.95
N CYS A 35 11.93 -2.84 1.06
CA CYS A 35 12.81 -4.00 1.18
C CYS A 35 14.14 -3.63 1.83
N GLY A 36 14.35 -4.10 3.07
CA GLY A 36 15.63 -3.95 3.76
C GLY A 36 16.81 -4.72 3.13
N ALA A 37 16.54 -5.74 2.31
CA ALA A 37 17.58 -6.58 1.71
C ALA A 37 18.23 -5.95 0.47
N CYS A 38 17.45 -5.32 -0.41
CA CYS A 38 17.95 -4.72 -1.65
C CYS A 38 17.71 -3.21 -1.76
N GLY A 39 17.10 -2.59 -0.75
CA GLY A 39 16.78 -1.16 -0.72
C GLY A 39 15.67 -0.74 -1.68
N ASN A 40 14.96 -1.68 -2.31
CA ASN A 40 13.87 -1.33 -3.20
C ASN A 40 12.68 -0.79 -2.42
N ILE A 41 12.13 0.33 -2.90
CA ILE A 41 10.85 0.88 -2.44
C ILE A 41 9.88 0.78 -3.63
N HIS A 42 8.77 0.08 -3.42
CA HIS A 42 7.67 0.02 -4.37
C HIS A 42 6.48 0.75 -3.77
N SER A 43 5.83 1.61 -4.54
CA SER A 43 4.69 2.41 -4.10
C SER A 43 3.64 2.44 -5.22
N GLU A 44 2.39 2.19 -4.86
CA GLU A 44 1.24 2.28 -5.76
C GLU A 44 0.11 3.08 -5.09
N VAL A 45 -0.30 4.18 -5.72
CA VAL A 45 -1.38 5.05 -5.23
C VAL A 45 -2.69 4.68 -5.93
N ASN A 46 -3.68 4.29 -5.14
CA ASN A 46 -5.02 3.95 -5.57
C ASN A 46 -6.01 5.04 -5.14
N VAL A 47 -6.80 5.55 -6.10
CA VAL A 47 -7.95 6.41 -5.81
C VAL A 47 -9.15 5.50 -5.61
N LEU A 48 -9.59 5.38 -4.36
CA LEU A 48 -10.79 4.63 -4.01
C LEU A 48 -12.00 5.39 -4.55
N ALA A 49 -12.81 4.72 -5.35
CA ALA A 49 -14.14 5.26 -5.66
C ALA A 49 -14.93 5.31 -4.35
N THR A 50 -15.54 6.45 -4.05
CA THR A 50 -16.54 6.51 -2.98
C THR A 50 -17.63 5.53 -3.36
N PRO A 51 -17.94 4.50 -2.54
CA PRO A 51 -19.09 3.66 -2.83
C PRO A 51 -20.30 4.58 -2.88
N ASN A 52 -20.94 4.68 -4.04
CA ASN A 52 -22.24 5.34 -4.14
C ASN A 52 -23.17 4.53 -3.24
N ALA A 53 -23.47 5.04 -2.05
CA ALA A 53 -24.45 4.47 -1.15
C ALA A 53 -25.86 4.69 -1.73
N ALA A 54 -26.11 4.10 -2.89
CA ALA A 54 -27.42 3.93 -3.47
C ALA A 54 -27.86 2.49 -3.19
N ALA A 55 -28.24 2.25 -1.93
CA ALA A 55 -29.11 1.15 -1.56
C ALA A 55 -30.32 1.78 -0.87
N ALA A 56 -31.37 2.05 -1.67
CA ALA A 56 -32.72 2.37 -1.23
C ALA A 56 -33.70 1.77 -2.25
#